data_AF-A0A5C8DBW3-F1
#
_entry.id   AF-A0A5C8DBW3-F1
#
_cell.length_a   1.000
_cell.length_b   1.000
_cell.length_c   1.000
_cell.angle_alpha   90.00
_cell.angle_beta   90.00
_cell.angle_gamma   90.00
#
_symmetry.space_group_name_H-M   'P 1'
#
loop_
_entity.id
_entity.type
_entity.pdbx_description
1 polymer ?
#
loop_
_entity_poly.entity_id
_entity_poly.type
_entity_poly.pdbx_seq_one_letter_code
_entity_poly.pdbx_strand_id
1 'polypeptide(L)'
;MTKINKKDIERRLLEYSTIIPSQFYLLCKLIEKEPGDILYDFMNNVGMESLGLRDTQKTNAREYFISCEYGQDFYTEDDLRKIFKEMDSMGSLYPGKGGDRKLIDLHTSWRDKYHEYWFEKWFLKVRRKQ
;
A
#
# COMPACT_ATOMS: atom_id res chain seq x y z
N MET A 1 12.70 -8.99 19.49
CA MET A 1 11.23 -9.04 19.35
C MET A 1 10.74 -7.62 19.30
N THR A 2 10.23 -7.16 18.17
CA THR A 2 9.48 -5.91 18.12
C THR A 2 8.10 -6.32 17.63
N LYS A 3 7.20 -6.60 18.57
CA LYS A 3 5.77 -6.63 18.26
C LYS A 3 5.47 -5.26 17.65
N ILE A 4 4.65 -5.19 16.59
CA ILE A 4 4.08 -3.92 16.15
C ILE A 4 3.51 -3.25 17.39
N ASN A 5 4.18 -2.19 17.84
CA ASN A 5 3.82 -1.51 19.07
C ASN A 5 2.57 -0.68 18.74
N LYS A 6 1.69 -0.47 19.72
CA LYS A 6 0.57 0.47 19.60
C LYS A 6 1.03 1.83 19.03
N LYS A 7 2.25 2.27 19.38
CA LYS A 7 2.91 3.46 18.81
C LYS A 7 3.13 3.42 17.30
N ASP A 8 3.38 2.26 16.70
CA ASP A 8 3.59 2.13 15.25
C ASP A 8 2.26 2.13 14.47
N ILE A 9 1.19 1.63 15.10
CA ILE A 9 -0.19 1.80 14.60
C ILE A 9 -0.60 3.26 14.70
N GLU A 10 -0.35 3.91 15.85
CA GLU A 10 -0.62 5.35 16.05
C GLU A 10 0.13 6.23 15.03
N ARG A 11 1.34 5.84 14.60
CA ARG A 11 2.09 6.53 13.54
C ARG A 11 1.49 6.37 12.12
N ARG A 12 0.67 5.34 11.90
CA ARG A 12 -0.06 5.11 10.64
C ARG A 12 -1.51 5.59 10.72
N LEU A 13 -1.95 6.19 11.83
CA LEU A 13 -3.24 6.86 11.91
C LEU A 13 -3.16 8.14 11.09
N LEU A 14 -4.05 8.26 10.10
CA LEU A 14 -4.21 9.45 9.29
C LEU A 14 -5.52 10.13 9.69
N GLU A 15 -5.42 11.25 10.42
CA GLU A 15 -6.52 12.19 10.61
C GLU A 15 -6.37 13.32 9.58
N TYR A 16 -7.27 13.35 8.60
CA TYR A 16 -7.24 14.33 7.52
C TYR A 16 -8.60 14.98 7.37
N SER A 17 -8.66 16.31 7.51
CA SER A 17 -9.87 17.09 7.25
C SER A 17 -9.72 17.83 5.92
N THR A 18 -10.70 17.66 5.04
CA THR A 18 -10.74 18.34 3.75
C THR A 18 -12.18 18.58 3.33
N ILE A 19 -12.37 19.53 2.43
CA ILE A 19 -13.66 19.71 1.74
C ILE A 19 -13.66 18.76 0.56
N ILE A 20 -14.60 17.82 0.57
CA ILE A 20 -14.75 16.84 -0.50
C ILE A 20 -15.22 17.56 -1.77
N PRO A 21 -14.56 17.36 -2.93
CA PRO A 21 -15.01 17.94 -4.20
C PRO A 21 -16.46 17.58 -4.48
N SER A 22 -17.27 18.56 -4.88
CA SER A 22 -18.72 18.38 -4.99
C SER A 22 -19.12 17.25 -5.92
N GLN A 23 -18.45 17.10 -7.07
CA GLN A 23 -18.72 16.02 -8.03
C GLN A 23 -18.42 14.64 -7.43
N PHE A 24 -17.32 14.52 -6.68
CA PHE A 24 -16.97 13.26 -6.01
C PHE A 24 -17.97 12.94 -4.90
N TYR A 25 -18.37 13.93 -4.11
CA TYR A 25 -19.39 13.76 -3.09
C TYR A 25 -20.74 13.32 -3.69
N LEU A 26 -21.19 13.96 -4.77
CA LEU A 26 -22.42 13.58 -5.47
C LEU A 26 -22.35 12.15 -6.01
N LEU A 27 -21.20 11.75 -6.57
CA LEU A 27 -20.98 10.38 -7.01
C LEU A 27 -21.09 9.39 -5.83
N CYS A 28 -20.46 9.69 -4.71
CA CYS A 28 -20.53 8.87 -3.48
C CYS A 28 -21.98 8.69 -3.02
N LYS A 29 -22.77 9.77 -3.04
CA LYS A 29 -24.21 9.74 -2.70
C LYS A 29 -25.02 8.87 -3.67
N LEU A 30 -24.72 8.91 -4.97
CA LEU A 30 -25.43 8.12 -5.98
C LEU A 30 -25.20 6.61 -5.84
N ILE A 31 -23.99 6.20 -5.43
CA ILE A 31 -23.62 4.78 -5.31
C ILE A 31 -23.73 4.25 -3.87
N GLU A 32 -24.25 5.07 -2.95
CA GLU A 32 -24.41 4.75 -1.53
C GLU A 32 -23.10 4.28 -0.86
N LYS A 33 -22.01 5.01 -1.11
CA LYS A 33 -20.70 4.76 -0.49
C LYS A 33 -20.18 5.96 0.26
N GLU A 34 -19.56 5.72 1.41
CA GLU A 34 -18.86 6.76 2.15
C GLU A 34 -17.55 7.12 1.43
N PRO A 35 -17.21 8.41 1.30
CA PRO A 35 -15.95 8.84 0.66
C PRO A 35 -14.71 8.20 1.29
N GLY A 36 -14.74 8.00 2.62
CA GLY A 36 -13.67 7.35 3.36
C GLY A 36 -13.41 5.91 2.92
N ASP A 37 -14.46 5.15 2.58
CA ASP A 37 -14.33 3.76 2.11
C ASP A 37 -13.60 3.72 0.77
N ILE A 38 -13.94 4.62 -0.15
CA ILE A 38 -13.32 4.68 -1.48
C ILE A 38 -11.84 5.06 -1.38
N LEU A 39 -11.52 6.04 -0.52
CA LEU A 39 -10.13 6.45 -0.28
C LEU A 39 -9.34 5.32 0.39
N TYR A 40 -9.94 4.63 1.36
CA TYR A 40 -9.35 3.47 2.01
C TYR A 40 -9.08 2.34 1.01
N ASP A 41 -10.05 2.02 0.15
CA ASP A 41 -9.88 1.02 -0.90
C ASP A 41 -8.76 1.41 -1.88
N PHE A 42 -8.70 2.69 -2.30
CA PHE A 42 -7.63 3.17 -3.16
C PHE A 42 -6.25 3.03 -2.49
N MET A 43 -6.10 3.45 -1.23
CA MET A 43 -4.85 3.32 -0.48
C MET A 43 -4.41 1.86 -0.33
N ASN A 44 -5.34 0.94 -0.06
CA ASN A 44 -5.04 -0.49 0.01
C ASN A 44 -4.64 -1.06 -1.36
N ASN A 45 -5.32 -0.65 -2.44
CA ASN A 45 -4.97 -1.10 -3.79
C ASN A 45 -3.59 -0.61 -4.22
N VAL A 46 -3.22 0.64 -3.91
CA VAL A 46 -1.87 1.19 -4.20
C VAL A 46 -0.80 0.55 -3.31
N GLY A 47 -1.09 0.39 -2.02
CA GLY A 47 -0.17 -0.17 -1.02
C GLY A 47 0.03 -1.68 -1.11
N MET A 48 -0.64 -2.37 -2.04
CA MET A 48 -0.56 -3.82 -2.25
C MET A 48 -0.85 -4.66 -0.99
N GLU A 49 -1.54 -4.10 0.01
CA GLU A 49 -1.88 -4.79 1.25
C GLU A 49 -2.94 -5.89 0.99
N SER A 50 -2.82 -7.03 1.65
CA SER A 50 -3.17 -8.34 1.07
C SER A 50 -4.62 -8.83 1.23
N LEU A 51 -4.94 -9.83 0.37
CA LEU A 51 -5.92 -10.93 0.52
C LEU A 51 -7.33 -10.84 -0.10
N GLY A 52 -7.81 -9.69 -0.57
CA GLY A 52 -9.22 -9.59 -1.02
C GLY A 52 -9.50 -8.90 -2.36
N LEU A 53 -8.52 -8.22 -2.95
CA LEU A 53 -8.75 -7.34 -4.10
C LEU A 53 -8.33 -8.04 -5.40
N ARG A 54 -9.14 -7.91 -6.45
CA ARG A 54 -8.85 -8.56 -7.75
C ARG A 54 -7.66 -7.85 -8.39
N ASP A 55 -6.80 -8.60 -9.06
CA ASP A 55 -5.55 -8.11 -9.66
C ASP A 55 -5.74 -6.89 -10.58
N THR A 56 -6.91 -6.77 -11.20
CA THR A 56 -7.28 -5.62 -12.04
C THR A 56 -7.40 -4.32 -11.25
N GLN A 57 -8.00 -4.31 -10.04
CA GLN A 57 -8.13 -3.08 -9.25
C GLN A 57 -6.76 -2.56 -8.82
N LYS A 58 -5.90 -3.44 -8.33
CA LYS A 58 -4.51 -3.12 -8.00
C LYS A 58 -3.77 -2.54 -9.20
N THR A 59 -3.91 -3.18 -10.37
CA THR A 59 -3.28 -2.72 -11.60
C THR A 59 -3.74 -1.30 -11.97
N ASN A 60 -5.05 -1.05 -11.99
CA ASN A 60 -5.58 0.28 -12.33
C ASN A 60 -5.14 1.35 -11.32
N ALA A 61 -5.09 1.03 -10.03
CA ALA A 61 -4.62 1.95 -9.00
C ALA A 61 -3.14 2.33 -9.20
N ARG A 62 -2.27 1.39 -9.58
CA ARG A 62 -0.87 1.68 -9.92
C ARG A 62 -0.75 2.54 -11.18
N GLU A 63 -1.47 2.20 -12.24
CA GLU A 63 -1.39 2.97 -13.49
C GLU A 63 -1.88 4.40 -13.24
N TYR A 64 -2.95 4.58 -12.46
CA TYR A 64 -3.39 5.90 -12.02
C TYR A 64 -2.28 6.63 -11.23
N PHE A 65 -1.70 5.99 -10.20
CA PHE A 65 -0.62 6.56 -9.39
C PHE A 65 0.59 7.02 -10.23
N ILE A 66 1.02 6.19 -11.19
CA ILE A 66 2.13 6.50 -12.11
C ILE A 66 1.76 7.65 -13.05
N SER A 67 0.53 7.64 -13.59
CA SER A 67 0.04 8.68 -14.51
C SER A 67 -0.12 10.05 -13.85
N CYS A 68 -0.30 10.09 -12.52
CA CYS A 68 -0.27 11.32 -11.72
C CYS A 68 1.17 11.80 -11.42
N GLU A 69 2.18 11.13 -11.95
CA GLU A 69 3.61 11.46 -11.79
C GLU A 69 4.11 11.41 -10.34
N TYR A 70 3.38 10.74 -9.46
CA TYR A 70 3.77 10.61 -8.06
C TYR A 70 5.09 9.85 -7.91
N GLY A 71 6.08 10.50 -7.27
CA GLY A 71 7.39 9.93 -7.01
C GLY A 71 8.37 9.99 -8.19
N GLN A 72 7.99 10.59 -9.32
CA GLN A 72 8.86 10.68 -10.50
C GLN A 72 10.09 11.57 -10.31
N ASP A 73 10.05 12.50 -9.34
CA ASP A 73 11.23 13.27 -8.90
C ASP A 73 12.39 12.38 -8.39
N PHE A 74 12.09 11.15 -7.99
CA PHE A 74 13.05 10.24 -7.37
C PHE A 74 13.29 8.96 -8.18
N TYR A 75 12.29 8.50 -8.92
CA TYR A 75 12.29 7.21 -9.60
C TYR A 75 11.80 7.34 -11.03
N THR A 76 12.40 6.60 -11.95
CA THR A 76 11.81 6.41 -13.27
C THR A 76 10.54 5.57 -13.18
N GLU A 77 9.69 5.61 -14.21
CA GLU A 77 8.52 4.74 -14.29
C GLU A 77 8.89 3.25 -14.12
N ASP A 78 9.97 2.79 -14.77
CA ASP A 78 10.48 1.42 -14.62
C ASP A 78 10.89 1.08 -13.18
N ASP A 79 11.44 2.06 -12.46
CA ASP A 79 11.78 1.91 -11.04
C ASP A 79 10.50 1.79 -10.20
N LEU A 80 9.48 2.62 -10.44
CA LEU A 80 8.18 2.54 -9.77
C LEU A 80 7.48 1.20 -10.04
N ARG A 81 7.50 0.71 -11.28
CA ARG A 81 6.93 -0.61 -11.64
C ARG A 81 7.61 -1.74 -10.87
N LYS A 82 8.94 -1.67 -10.67
CA LYS A 82 9.70 -2.64 -9.85
C LYS A 82 9.35 -2.52 -8.36
N ILE A 83 9.27 -1.30 -7.83
CA ILE A 83 8.84 -0.99 -6.44
C ILE A 83 7.51 -1.68 -6.14
N PHE A 84 6.49 -1.47 -7.00
CA PHE A 84 5.17 -2.08 -6.83
C PHE A 84 5.20 -3.60 -6.96
N LYS A 85 5.96 -4.16 -7.90
CA LYS A 85 6.06 -5.60 -8.09
C LYS A 85 6.69 -6.30 -6.88
N GLU A 86 7.75 -5.71 -6.31
CA GLU A 86 8.36 -6.20 -5.07
C GLU A 86 7.37 -6.14 -3.91
N MET A 87 6.56 -5.09 -3.85
CA MET A 87 5.55 -4.92 -2.80
C MET A 87 4.43 -5.96 -2.89
N ASP A 88 3.89 -6.19 -4.09
CA ASP A 88 2.84 -7.19 -4.32
C ASP A 88 3.32 -8.63 -4.03
N SER A 89 4.59 -8.93 -4.32
CA SER A 89 5.21 -10.23 -4.04
C SER A 89 5.21 -10.57 -2.55
N MET A 90 5.28 -9.57 -1.66
CA MET A 90 5.16 -9.80 -0.21
C MET A 90 3.78 -10.33 0.17
N GLY A 91 2.73 -9.78 -0.44
CA GLY A 91 1.36 -10.23 -0.21
C GLY A 91 1.11 -11.65 -0.71
N SER A 92 1.78 -12.06 -1.79
CA SER A 92 1.65 -13.41 -2.37
C SER A 92 2.20 -14.52 -1.48
N LEU A 93 3.08 -14.21 -0.52
CA LEU A 93 3.68 -15.18 0.39
C LEU A 93 2.83 -15.45 1.64
N TYR A 94 1.65 -14.82 1.73
CA TYR A 94 0.77 -15.02 2.88
C TYR A 94 0.25 -16.47 2.94
N PRO A 95 0.37 -17.17 4.09
CA PRO A 95 0.05 -18.59 4.22
C PRO A 95 -1.45 -18.97 4.08
N GLY A 96 -2.31 -17.99 3.80
CA GLY A 96 -3.70 -18.20 3.38
C GLY A 96 -4.64 -18.75 4.47
N LYS A 97 -5.89 -19.03 4.06
CA LYS A 97 -6.90 -19.71 4.90
C LYS A 97 -6.57 -21.21 4.94
N GLY A 98 -5.63 -21.58 5.82
CA GLY A 98 -5.17 -22.97 5.96
C GLY A 98 -3.80 -23.09 6.63
N GLY A 99 -3.05 -21.99 6.72
CA GLY A 99 -1.80 -21.94 7.48
C GLY A 99 -2.04 -22.07 8.99
N ASP A 100 -1.23 -22.89 9.66
CA ASP A 100 -1.15 -22.89 11.12
C ASP A 100 -0.79 -21.48 11.62
N ARG A 101 -1.31 -21.10 12.78
CA ARG A 101 -1.08 -19.81 13.44
C ARG A 101 0.40 -19.45 13.51
N LYS A 102 1.27 -20.45 13.74
CA LYS A 102 2.73 -20.27 13.74
C LYS A 102 3.28 -19.77 12.41
N LEU A 103 2.74 -20.24 11.28
CA LEU A 103 3.15 -19.79 9.95
C LEU A 103 2.65 -18.37 9.68
N ILE A 104 1.45 -18.03 10.13
CA ILE A 104 0.92 -16.66 10.05
C ILE A 104 1.79 -15.70 10.88
N ASP A 105 2.14 -16.08 12.11
CA ASP A 105 3.00 -15.28 12.99
C ASP A 105 4.42 -15.13 12.41
N LEU A 106 4.97 -16.21 11.83
CA LEU A 106 6.25 -16.19 11.14
C LEU A 106 6.24 -15.28 9.91
N HIS A 107 5.21 -15.42 9.06
CA HIS A 107 5.03 -14.56 7.89
C HIS A 107 4.90 -13.09 8.30
N THR A 108 4.10 -12.79 9.33
CA THR A 108 3.93 -11.43 9.85
C THR A 108 5.27 -10.86 10.32
N SER A 109 6.03 -11.63 11.11
CA SER A 109 7.35 -11.22 11.60
C SER A 109 8.38 -11.03 10.48
N TRP A 110 8.32 -11.87 9.44
CA TRP A 110 9.16 -11.73 8.25
C TRP A 110 8.78 -10.49 7.43
N ARG A 111 7.48 -10.30 7.16
CA ARG A 111 6.94 -9.17 6.39
C ARG A 111 7.33 -7.84 7.03
N ASP A 112 7.20 -7.72 8.35
CA ASP A 112 7.53 -6.48 9.05
C ASP A 112 9.03 -6.12 8.90
N LYS A 113 9.94 -7.11 9.02
CA LYS A 113 11.37 -6.91 8.74
C LYS A 113 11.64 -6.60 7.27
N TYR A 114 10.91 -7.25 6.37
CA TYR A 114 11.08 -7.04 4.94
C TYR A 114 10.61 -5.64 4.54
N HIS A 115 9.55 -5.09 5.14
CA HIS A 115 9.14 -3.69 4.92
C HIS A 115 10.27 -2.70 5.22
N GLU A 116 10.98 -2.88 6.33
CA GLU A 116 12.13 -2.04 6.70
C GLU A 116 13.24 -2.15 5.64
N TYR A 117 13.66 -3.37 5.32
CA TYR A 117 14.68 -3.63 4.28
C TYR A 117 14.28 -3.06 2.91
N TRP A 118 13.03 -3.30 2.50
CA TRP A 118 12.48 -2.85 1.23
C TRP A 118 12.52 -1.32 1.12
N PHE A 119 12.10 -0.62 2.18
CA PHE A 119 12.15 0.84 2.23
C PHE A 119 13.60 1.34 2.12
N GLU A 120 14.51 0.81 2.94
CA GLU A 120 15.92 1.20 2.93
C GLU A 120 16.56 1.00 1.56
N LYS A 121 16.32 -0.15 0.92
CA LYS A 121 16.84 -0.48 -0.42
C LYS A 121 16.47 0.60 -1.44
N TRP A 122 15.20 0.98 -1.53
CA TRP A 122 14.72 1.94 -2.52
C TRP A 122 15.13 3.37 -2.17
N PHE A 123 15.03 3.73 -0.89
CA PHE A 123 15.46 5.04 -0.39
C PHE A 123 16.96 5.31 -0.62
N LEU A 124 17.82 4.33 -0.34
CA LEU A 124 19.27 4.45 -0.57
C LEU A 124 19.62 4.47 -2.05
N LYS A 125 18.85 3.81 -2.92
CA LYS A 125 19.09 3.83 -4.38
C LYS A 125 19.06 5.25 -4.94
N VAL A 126 18.12 6.08 -4.50
CA VAL A 126 18.00 7.48 -4.94
C VAL A 126 19.17 8.31 -4.40
N ARG A 127 19.48 8.16 -3.11
CA ARG A 127 20.55 8.93 -2.44
C ARG A 127 21.96 8.59 -2.91
N ARG A 128 22.16 7.42 -3.53
CA ARG A 128 23.43 7.07 -4.19
C ARG A 128 23.58 7.70 -5.58
N LYS A 129 22.51 8.26 -6.14
CA LYS A 129 22.52 8.97 -7.43
C LYS A 129 22.78 10.48 -7.27
N GLN A 130 22.65 11.01 -6.06
CA GLN A 130 23.01 12.39 -5.68
C GLN A 130 24.46 12.42 -5.19
#